data_AF-A0A2V9I9X8-F1
#
_entry.id   AF-A0A2V9I9X8-F1
#
_cell.length_a   1.000
_cell.length_b   1.000
_cell.length_c   1.000
_cell.angle_alpha   90.00
_cell.angle_beta   90.00
_cell.angle_gamma   90.00
#
_symmetry.space_group_name_H-M   'P 1'
#
loop_
_entity.id
_entity.type
_entity.pdbx_description
1 polymer ?
#
loop_
_entity_poly.entity_id
_entity_poly.type
_entity_poly.pdbx_seq_one_letter_code
_entity_poly.pdbx_strand_id
1 'polypeptide(L)'
;MTSGAKLITFHKTLAGCEAGNPESWRAFLGDYTPVVFQLVDVYLPLLREGRARLGEETLLALAANNFERLRSFDHQAEREFLADLRSFLLERGATKLEPAEDITRAPKPAPDTVDALLQGLPLIHQEILFLKLAGYSDGTLEKMLRITPAIAQRGLERLQADYSAVLKKDRDACLWPAAWLELLAHARSAKSADCPPLRHFVRILDGQTSWYEKEPIEKHVGLCLHCLERWTALRELIYWRRGVERLPETEVNALVSRLSLRAQAKKEKPFLKRVWGA
;
A
#
# COMPACT_ATOMS: atom_id res chain seq x y z
N MET A 1 -18.33 23.70 -23.05
CA MET A 1 -18.77 22.32 -23.33
C MET A 1 -18.00 21.40 -22.41
N THR A 2 -18.60 21.08 -21.26
CA THR A 2 -18.05 20.13 -20.29
C THR A 2 -18.15 18.74 -20.89
N SER A 3 -17.04 18.25 -21.45
CA SER A 3 -16.88 16.84 -21.82
C SER A 3 -17.23 16.02 -20.58
N GLY A 4 -18.34 15.28 -20.63
CA GLY A 4 -18.76 14.41 -19.54
C GLY A 4 -17.62 13.46 -19.22
N ALA A 5 -17.00 13.63 -18.05
CA ALA A 5 -15.92 12.77 -17.60
C ALA A 5 -16.51 11.37 -17.46
N LYS A 6 -16.22 10.52 -18.44
CA LYS A 6 -16.64 9.12 -18.46
C LYS A 6 -16.02 8.48 -17.21
N LEU A 7 -16.84 8.02 -16.27
CA LEU A 7 -16.35 7.39 -15.05
C LEU A 7 -15.54 6.13 -15.45
N ILE A 8 -14.22 6.22 -15.39
CA ILE A 8 -13.34 5.08 -15.67
C ILE A 8 -13.20 4.31 -14.37
N THR A 9 -13.71 3.08 -14.37
CA THR A 9 -13.60 2.17 -13.22
C THR A 9 -12.18 1.63 -13.09
N PHE A 10 -11.75 1.29 -11.86
CA PHE A 10 -10.46 0.64 -11.60
C PHE A 10 -10.11 -0.46 -12.61
N HIS A 11 -11.00 -1.42 -12.84
CA HIS A 11 -10.74 -2.53 -13.78
C HIS A 11 -10.47 -2.07 -15.22
N LYS A 12 -11.09 -0.98 -15.67
CA LYS A 12 -10.84 -0.41 -17.01
C LYS A 12 -9.50 0.32 -17.07
N THR A 13 -9.17 1.05 -16.00
CA THR A 13 -7.86 1.67 -15.84
C THR A 13 -6.77 0.61 -15.88
N LEU A 14 -6.90 -0.45 -15.08
CA LEU A 14 -5.89 -1.50 -14.99
C LEU A 14 -5.74 -2.28 -16.30
N ALA A 15 -6.83 -2.78 -16.88
CA ALA A 15 -6.77 -3.51 -18.15
C ALA A 15 -6.14 -2.67 -19.27
N GLY A 16 -6.40 -1.34 -19.27
CA GLY A 16 -5.75 -0.45 -20.21
C GLY A 16 -4.26 -0.23 -19.92
N CYS A 17 -3.84 -0.18 -18.65
CA CYS A 17 -2.41 -0.10 -18.28
C CYS A 17 -1.65 -1.33 -18.77
N GLU A 18 -2.21 -2.53 -18.60
CA GLU A 18 -1.65 -3.80 -19.07
C GLU A 18 -1.56 -3.90 -20.59
N ALA A 19 -2.46 -3.21 -21.30
CA ALA A 19 -2.41 -3.05 -22.75
C ALA A 19 -1.45 -1.93 -23.21
N GLY A 20 -0.81 -1.22 -22.28
CA GLY A 20 0.08 -0.09 -22.56
C GLY A 20 -0.65 1.17 -23.04
N ASN A 21 -1.91 1.38 -22.65
CA ASN A 21 -2.72 2.53 -23.04
C ASN A 21 -2.31 3.81 -22.25
N PRO A 22 -1.89 4.90 -22.93
CA PRO A 22 -1.45 6.12 -22.25
C PRO A 22 -2.51 6.82 -21.39
N GLU A 23 -3.79 6.81 -21.77
CA GLU A 23 -4.86 7.43 -20.95
C GLU A 23 -5.09 6.65 -19.67
N SER A 24 -5.08 5.32 -19.74
CA SER A 24 -5.15 4.46 -18.56
C SER A 24 -3.96 4.68 -17.63
N TRP A 25 -2.75 4.79 -18.17
CA TRP A 25 -1.56 5.13 -17.37
C TRP A 25 -1.65 6.52 -16.73
N ARG A 26 -2.20 7.53 -17.42
CA ARG A 26 -2.48 8.85 -16.81
C ARG A 26 -3.50 8.75 -15.67
N ALA A 27 -4.58 7.97 -15.87
CA ALA A 27 -5.59 7.75 -14.84
C ALA A 27 -4.95 7.10 -13.60
N PHE A 28 -4.24 5.99 -13.81
CA PHE A 28 -3.51 5.23 -12.79
C PHE A 28 -2.53 6.09 -11.99
N LEU A 29 -1.63 6.79 -12.69
CA LEU A 29 -0.60 7.60 -12.04
C LEU A 29 -1.20 8.77 -11.27
N GLY A 30 -2.26 9.40 -11.80
CA GLY A 30 -2.97 10.44 -11.08
C GLY A 30 -3.54 9.96 -9.75
N ASP A 31 -4.14 8.78 -9.73
CA ASP A 31 -4.88 8.28 -8.56
C ASP A 31 -4.00 7.58 -7.53
N TYR A 32 -2.92 6.92 -7.95
CA TYR A 32 -2.15 6.02 -7.09
C TYR A 32 -0.75 6.53 -6.71
N THR A 33 -0.14 7.42 -7.49
CA THR A 33 1.16 8.01 -7.13
C THR A 33 1.12 8.77 -5.80
N PRO A 34 0.06 9.54 -5.48
CA PRO A 34 -0.04 10.20 -4.18
C PRO A 34 -0.06 9.22 -3.00
N VAL A 35 -0.71 8.05 -3.14
CA VAL A 35 -0.69 6.97 -2.14
C VAL A 35 0.74 6.44 -1.96
N VAL A 36 1.45 6.19 -3.07
CA VAL A 36 2.86 5.78 -3.06
C VAL A 36 3.73 6.77 -2.29
N PHE A 37 3.54 8.08 -2.48
CA PHE A 37 4.30 9.09 -1.75
C PHE A 37 4.02 9.08 -0.24
N GLN A 38 2.77 8.87 0.18
CA GLN A 38 2.47 8.72 1.61
C GLN A 38 3.19 7.48 2.19
N LEU A 39 3.19 6.36 1.48
CA LEU A 39 3.90 5.16 1.92
C LEU A 39 5.42 5.38 2.02
N VAL A 40 6.02 6.10 1.08
CA VAL A 40 7.45 6.47 1.15
C VAL A 40 7.71 7.38 2.35
N ASP A 41 6.87 8.38 2.59
CA ASP A 41 7.05 9.33 3.69
C ASP A 41 7.02 8.63 5.06
N VAL A 42 6.23 7.55 5.20
CA VAL A 42 6.14 6.72 6.40
C VAL A 42 7.28 5.70 6.47
N TYR A 43 7.39 4.78 5.51
CA TYR A 43 8.27 3.61 5.63
C TYR A 43 9.71 3.85 5.20
N LEU A 44 9.93 4.88 4.40
CA LEU A 44 11.22 5.19 3.78
C LEU A 44 11.56 6.67 4.02
N PRO A 45 11.53 7.16 5.28
CA PRO A 45 11.63 8.59 5.56
C PRO A 45 12.93 9.21 5.06
N LEU A 46 14.01 8.41 4.96
CA LEU A 46 15.31 8.82 4.42
C LEU A 46 15.30 9.04 2.92
N LEU A 47 14.37 8.38 2.21
CA LEU A 47 14.16 8.53 0.77
C LEU A 47 13.08 9.57 0.44
N ARG A 48 12.58 10.32 1.43
CA ARG A 48 11.50 11.31 1.25
C ARG A 48 11.85 12.35 0.17
N GLU A 49 13.05 12.91 0.20
CA GLU A 49 13.51 13.87 -0.81
C GLU A 49 13.65 13.21 -2.20
N GLY A 50 13.98 11.92 -2.23
CA GLY A 50 14.09 11.09 -3.44
C GLY A 50 12.81 10.36 -3.84
N ARG A 51 11.65 10.64 -3.23
CA ARG A 51 10.44 9.83 -3.40
C ARG A 51 9.93 9.81 -4.85
N ALA A 52 10.08 10.92 -5.58
CA ALA A 52 9.72 11.00 -6.99
C ALA A 52 10.57 10.04 -7.83
N ARG A 53 11.87 9.98 -7.55
CA ARG A 53 12.80 9.06 -8.22
C ARG A 53 12.48 7.59 -7.89
N LEU A 54 12.21 7.27 -6.63
CA LEU A 54 11.81 5.91 -6.25
C LEU A 54 10.47 5.52 -6.90
N GLY A 55 9.52 6.45 -6.96
CA GLY A 55 8.26 6.29 -7.66
C GLY A 55 8.45 6.00 -9.16
N GLU A 56 9.31 6.77 -9.83
CA GLU A 56 9.67 6.56 -11.24
C GLU A 56 10.35 5.20 -11.46
N GLU A 57 11.33 4.82 -10.63
CA GLU A 57 12.01 3.53 -10.74
C GLU A 57 11.04 2.36 -10.49
N THR A 58 10.09 2.52 -9.59
CA THR A 58 9.02 1.53 -9.32
C THR A 58 8.07 1.43 -10.51
N LEU A 59 7.70 2.56 -11.09
CA LEU A 59 6.86 2.66 -12.28
C LEU A 59 7.52 1.97 -13.50
N LEU A 60 8.80 2.25 -13.75
CA LEU A 60 9.55 1.61 -14.83
C LEU A 60 9.64 0.10 -14.63
N ALA A 61 9.82 -0.36 -13.39
CA ALA A 61 9.83 -1.79 -13.08
C ALA A 61 8.45 -2.45 -13.27
N LEU A 62 7.35 -1.75 -12.98
CA LEU A 62 5.99 -2.23 -13.30
C LEU A 62 5.74 -2.31 -14.81
N ALA A 63 6.31 -1.39 -15.58
CA ALA A 63 6.16 -1.32 -17.02
C ALA A 63 7.10 -2.27 -17.81
N ALA A 64 8.15 -2.77 -17.16
CA ALA A 64 9.11 -3.69 -17.75
C ALA A 64 8.47 -5.01 -18.22
N ASN A 65 9.17 -5.72 -19.10
CA ASN A 65 8.77 -7.05 -19.60
C ASN A 65 7.32 -7.11 -20.10
N ASN A 66 6.88 -6.07 -20.82
CA ASN A 66 5.50 -5.94 -21.30
C ASN A 66 4.49 -6.08 -20.14
N PHE A 67 4.69 -5.32 -19.06
CA PHE A 67 3.78 -5.26 -17.91
C PHE A 67 3.58 -6.60 -17.19
N GLU A 68 4.55 -7.51 -17.24
CA GLU A 68 4.46 -8.84 -16.60
C GLU A 68 4.19 -8.71 -15.10
N ARG A 69 4.96 -7.85 -14.41
CA ARG A 69 4.80 -7.65 -12.96
C ARG A 69 3.42 -7.08 -12.62
N LEU A 70 2.95 -6.09 -13.37
CA LEU A 70 1.62 -5.50 -13.17
C LEU A 70 0.49 -6.57 -13.31
N ARG A 71 0.62 -7.44 -14.32
CA ARG A 71 -0.34 -8.53 -14.58
C ARG A 71 -0.33 -9.63 -13.52
N SER A 72 0.73 -9.71 -12.71
CA SER A 72 0.87 -10.72 -11.66
C SER A 72 0.13 -10.37 -10.35
N PHE A 73 -0.32 -9.12 -10.19
CA PHE A 73 -1.04 -8.68 -8.98
C PHE A 73 -2.48 -9.22 -8.95
N ASP A 74 -3.10 -9.27 -7.77
CA ASP A 74 -4.52 -9.60 -7.66
C ASP A 74 -5.38 -8.42 -8.12
N HIS A 75 -6.32 -8.68 -9.04
CA HIS A 75 -7.16 -7.66 -9.69
C HIS A 75 -8.64 -7.78 -9.34
N GLN A 76 -9.01 -8.66 -8.40
CA GLN A 76 -10.41 -8.86 -8.02
C GLN A 76 -11.02 -7.58 -7.42
N ALA A 77 -10.24 -6.81 -6.66
CA ALA A 77 -10.65 -5.51 -6.13
C ALA A 77 -9.47 -4.53 -6.12
N GLU A 78 -9.77 -3.22 -6.21
CA GLU A 78 -8.77 -2.14 -6.13
C GLU A 78 -7.88 -2.26 -4.90
N ARG A 79 -8.45 -2.67 -3.76
CA ARG A 79 -7.70 -2.79 -2.49
C ARG A 79 -6.73 -3.96 -2.47
N GLU A 80 -7.09 -5.08 -3.12
CA GLU A 80 -6.19 -6.23 -3.25
C GLU A 80 -5.00 -5.85 -4.12
N PHE A 81 -5.27 -5.20 -5.26
CA PHE A 81 -4.24 -4.64 -6.12
C PHE A 81 -3.32 -3.66 -5.39
N LEU A 82 -3.89 -2.76 -4.59
CA LEU A 82 -3.10 -1.79 -3.82
C LEU A 82 -2.20 -2.44 -2.77
N ALA A 83 -2.61 -3.58 -2.19
CA ALA A 83 -1.78 -4.32 -1.24
C ALA A 83 -0.53 -4.91 -1.92
N ASP A 84 -0.69 -5.44 -3.14
CA ASP A 84 0.44 -5.92 -3.93
C ASP A 84 1.33 -4.77 -4.42
N LEU A 85 0.74 -3.66 -4.86
CA LEU A 85 1.49 -2.46 -5.25
C LEU A 85 2.31 -1.89 -4.09
N ARG A 86 1.73 -1.82 -2.89
CA ARG A 86 2.44 -1.43 -1.66
C ARG A 86 3.61 -2.37 -1.40
N SER A 87 3.37 -3.67 -1.40
CA SER A 87 4.42 -4.66 -1.14
C SER A 87 5.57 -4.52 -2.14
N PHE A 88 5.25 -4.35 -3.42
CA PHE A 88 6.24 -4.14 -4.47
C PHE A 88 7.04 -2.84 -4.31
N LEU A 89 6.39 -1.73 -3.96
CA LEU A 89 7.08 -0.47 -3.66
C LEU A 89 8.05 -0.64 -2.49
N LEU A 90 7.59 -1.23 -1.38
CA LEU A 90 8.39 -1.40 -0.17
C LEU A 90 9.57 -2.34 -0.40
N GLU A 91 9.40 -3.42 -1.16
CA GLU A 91 10.49 -4.31 -1.57
C GLU A 91 11.58 -3.57 -2.35
N ARG A 92 11.19 -2.67 -3.26
CA ARG A 92 12.15 -1.84 -4.01
C ARG A 92 12.81 -0.75 -3.15
N GLY A 93 12.08 -0.21 -2.19
CA GLY A 93 12.63 0.72 -1.21
C GLY A 93 13.67 0.05 -0.32
N ALA A 94 13.40 -1.18 0.12
CA ALA A 94 14.28 -1.95 1.00
C ALA A 94 15.69 -2.15 0.40
N THR A 95 15.81 -2.35 -0.92
CA THR A 95 17.12 -2.53 -1.58
C THR A 95 17.98 -1.26 -1.59
N LYS A 96 17.47 -0.14 -1.08
CA LYS A 96 18.16 1.16 -1.02
C LYS A 96 18.47 1.60 0.40
N LEU A 97 18.05 0.81 1.39
CA LEU A 97 18.29 1.09 2.79
C LEU A 97 19.53 0.36 3.27
N GLU A 98 20.24 0.99 4.19
CA GLU A 98 21.35 0.38 4.91
C GLU A 98 20.94 0.12 6.37
N PRO A 99 21.23 -1.05 6.97
CA PRO A 99 20.86 -1.35 8.35
C PRO A 99 21.39 -0.36 9.41
N ALA A 100 22.43 0.42 9.06
CA ALA A 100 23.00 1.47 9.91
C ALA A 100 22.13 2.73 9.99
N GLU A 101 21.13 2.85 9.11
CA GLU A 101 20.21 3.98 9.07
C GLU A 101 19.07 3.88 10.10
N ASP A 102 18.82 2.67 10.61
CA ASP A 102 17.91 2.45 11.73
C ASP A 102 18.41 3.16 13.00
N ILE A 103 17.47 3.61 13.84
CA ILE A 103 17.88 4.12 15.16
C ILE A 103 18.53 3.01 16.00
N THR A 104 19.60 3.36 16.71
CA THR A 104 20.40 2.39 17.49
C THR A 104 20.10 2.39 18.99
N ARG A 105 19.36 3.40 19.47
CA ARG A 105 19.06 3.59 20.91
C ARG A 105 17.99 2.65 21.46
N ALA A 106 17.36 1.86 20.61
CA ALA A 106 16.29 0.94 20.95
C ALA A 106 16.42 -0.33 20.08
N PRO A 107 16.01 -1.51 20.58
CA PRO A 107 16.08 -2.75 19.83
C PRO A 107 15.26 -2.65 18.54
N LYS A 108 15.78 -3.31 17.50
CA LYS A 108 15.10 -3.39 16.21
C LYS A 108 13.91 -4.35 16.31
N PRO A 109 12.73 -4.01 15.75
CA PRO A 109 11.62 -4.94 15.68
C PRO A 109 12.02 -6.19 14.86
N ALA A 110 12.01 -7.35 15.49
CA ALA A 110 12.23 -8.65 14.86
C ALA A 110 10.94 -9.49 14.99
N PRO A 111 10.71 -10.49 14.10
CA PRO A 111 9.47 -11.28 14.10
C PRO A 111 9.08 -11.83 15.48
N ASP A 112 9.98 -12.55 16.15
CA ASP A 112 9.72 -13.14 17.48
C ASP A 112 9.40 -12.07 18.54
N THR A 113 10.09 -10.92 18.48
CA THR A 113 9.85 -9.81 19.41
C THR A 113 8.49 -9.18 19.18
N VAL A 114 8.10 -8.98 17.91
CA VAL A 114 6.78 -8.44 17.57
C VAL A 114 5.68 -9.43 17.94
N ASP A 115 5.85 -10.72 17.68
CA ASP A 115 4.88 -11.74 18.08
C ASP A 115 4.69 -11.78 19.59
N ALA A 116 5.77 -11.72 20.37
CA ALA A 116 5.71 -11.65 21.83
C ALA A 116 4.99 -10.39 22.33
N LEU A 117 5.23 -9.23 21.70
CA LEU A 117 4.55 -7.97 22.04
C LEU A 117 3.03 -8.05 21.77
N LEU A 118 2.61 -8.75 20.72
CA LEU A 118 1.22 -8.87 20.30
C LEU A 118 0.45 -9.97 21.05
N GLN A 119 1.15 -10.98 21.56
CA GLN A 119 0.55 -12.17 22.14
C GLN A 119 -0.47 -11.85 23.25
N GLY A 120 -1.67 -12.43 23.11
CA GLY A 120 -2.75 -12.31 24.08
C GLY A 120 -3.46 -10.95 24.11
N LEU A 121 -3.11 -10.03 23.20
CA LEU A 121 -3.85 -8.78 23.04
C LEU A 121 -5.07 -8.99 22.13
N PRO A 122 -6.19 -8.26 22.37
CA PRO A 122 -7.29 -8.17 21.41
C PRO A 122 -6.81 -7.67 20.05
N LEU A 123 -7.43 -8.12 18.96
CA LEU A 123 -7.00 -7.78 17.59
C LEU A 123 -6.81 -6.28 17.39
N ILE A 124 -7.76 -5.44 17.80
CA ILE A 124 -7.63 -3.98 17.64
C ILE A 124 -6.43 -3.39 18.38
N HIS A 125 -6.01 -3.96 19.52
CA HIS A 125 -4.78 -3.55 20.20
C HIS A 125 -3.55 -4.00 19.44
N GLN A 126 -3.57 -5.21 18.86
CA GLN A 126 -2.49 -5.70 18.00
C GLN A 126 -2.31 -4.78 16.78
N GLU A 127 -3.41 -4.37 16.13
CA GLU A 127 -3.38 -3.44 15.00
C GLU A 127 -2.74 -2.10 15.39
N ILE A 128 -3.13 -1.53 16.54
CA ILE A 128 -2.57 -0.27 17.04
C ILE A 128 -1.06 -0.42 17.30
N LEU A 129 -0.64 -1.51 17.96
CA LEU A 129 0.78 -1.73 18.28
C LEU A 129 1.61 -1.95 17.02
N PHE A 130 1.12 -2.79 16.10
CA PHE A 130 1.79 -3.08 14.85
C PHE A 130 1.98 -1.80 14.01
N LEU A 131 0.95 -0.98 13.88
CA LEU A 131 1.04 0.28 13.15
C LEU A 131 1.85 1.35 13.90
N LYS A 132 1.86 1.36 15.24
CA LYS A 132 2.79 2.20 16.03
C LYS A 132 4.24 1.87 15.72
N LEU A 133 4.60 0.58 15.74
CA LEU A 133 5.94 0.11 15.40
C LEU A 133 6.30 0.40 13.93
N ALA A 134 5.33 0.33 13.02
CA ALA A 134 5.47 0.74 11.62
C ALA A 134 5.82 2.23 11.45
N GLY A 135 5.55 3.06 12.47
CA GLY A 135 5.94 4.47 12.50
C GLY A 135 4.78 5.47 12.52
N TYR A 136 3.53 5.01 12.69
CA TYR A 136 2.37 5.89 12.72
C TYR A 136 2.21 6.66 14.05
N SER A 137 1.84 7.93 13.94
CA SER A 137 1.46 8.80 15.05
C SER A 137 0.04 8.48 15.56
N ASP A 138 -0.29 8.90 16.78
CA ASP A 138 -1.64 8.68 17.32
C ASP A 138 -2.72 9.38 16.49
N GLY A 139 -2.43 10.60 16.01
CA GLY A 139 -3.37 11.37 15.20
C GLY A 139 -3.72 10.68 13.87
N THR A 140 -2.76 9.98 13.26
CA THR A 140 -3.03 9.20 12.05
C THR A 140 -3.76 7.90 12.37
N LEU A 141 -3.36 7.18 13.43
CA LEU A 141 -4.03 5.96 13.85
C LEU A 141 -5.50 6.18 14.20
N GLU A 142 -5.81 7.28 14.89
CA GLU A 142 -7.18 7.62 15.24
C GLU A 142 -8.07 7.78 14.00
N LYS A 143 -7.56 8.44 12.96
CA LYS A 143 -8.28 8.62 11.69
C LYS A 143 -8.36 7.33 10.89
N MET A 144 -7.28 6.54 10.85
CA MET A 144 -7.18 5.30 10.09
C MET A 144 -8.10 4.21 10.67
N LEU A 145 -8.06 4.02 11.99
CA LEU A 145 -8.76 2.95 12.70
C LEU A 145 -10.13 3.40 13.25
N ARG A 146 -10.40 4.72 13.25
CA ARG A 146 -11.61 5.33 13.83
C ARG A 146 -11.80 5.03 15.31
N ILE A 147 -10.69 4.92 16.02
CA ILE A 147 -10.65 4.65 17.45
C ILE A 147 -9.42 5.31 18.06
N THR A 148 -9.55 5.84 19.27
CA THR A 148 -8.42 6.45 19.97
C THR A 148 -7.38 5.38 20.35
N PRO A 149 -6.08 5.57 20.03
CA PRO A 149 -5.04 4.60 20.41
C PRO A 149 -4.96 4.32 21.91
N ALA A 150 -5.44 5.23 22.75
CA ALA A 150 -5.48 5.09 24.20
C ALA A 150 -6.26 3.85 24.68
N ILE A 151 -7.19 3.31 23.88
CA ILE A 151 -7.89 2.06 24.24
C ILE A 151 -6.94 0.86 24.36
N ALA A 152 -5.80 0.89 23.65
CA ALA A 152 -4.80 -0.16 23.66
C ALA A 152 -3.76 0.03 24.76
N GLN A 153 -4.11 0.69 25.88
CA GLN A 153 -3.20 1.02 26.98
C GLN A 153 -2.27 -0.15 27.36
N ARG A 154 -2.83 -1.35 27.60
CA ARG A 154 -2.05 -2.55 27.94
C ARG A 154 -0.99 -2.90 26.90
N GLY A 155 -1.30 -2.70 25.62
CA GLY A 155 -0.33 -2.94 24.55
C GLY A 155 0.72 -1.83 24.51
N LEU A 156 0.30 -0.57 24.64
CA LEU A 156 1.23 0.58 24.62
C LEU A 156 2.21 0.53 25.81
N GLU A 157 1.77 0.05 26.96
CA GLU A 157 2.63 -0.21 28.13
C GLU A 157 3.74 -1.23 27.82
N ARG A 158 3.49 -2.24 26.97
CA ARG A 158 4.54 -3.21 26.54
C ARG A 158 5.63 -2.55 25.70
N LEU A 159 5.31 -1.44 25.01
CA LEU A 159 6.29 -0.68 24.23
C LEU A 159 7.13 0.27 25.09
N GLN A 160 6.77 0.52 26.34
CA GLN A 160 7.38 1.58 27.15
C GLN A 160 8.85 1.32 27.49
N ALA A 161 9.24 0.05 27.69
CA ALA A 161 10.62 -0.30 28.05
C ALA A 161 11.56 -0.14 26.84
N ASP A 162 11.22 -0.80 25.74
CA ASP A 162 12.13 -0.99 24.61
C ASP A 162 11.83 -0.07 23.42
N TYR A 163 10.60 0.42 23.29
CA TYR A 163 10.11 1.13 22.12
C TYR A 163 9.50 2.51 22.47
N SER A 164 9.85 3.11 23.62
CA SER A 164 9.25 4.38 24.07
C SER A 164 9.34 5.53 23.05
N ALA A 165 10.31 5.48 22.15
CA ALA A 165 10.45 6.44 21.06
C ALA A 165 9.24 6.43 20.10
N VAL A 166 8.57 5.29 19.86
CA VAL A 166 7.37 5.26 18.99
C VAL A 166 6.13 5.85 19.66
N LEU A 167 6.09 5.82 20.99
CA LEU A 167 4.95 6.33 21.77
C LEU A 167 4.88 7.86 21.75
N LYS A 168 6.02 8.54 21.58
CA LYS A 168 6.13 10.00 21.65
C LYS A 168 6.13 10.69 20.28
N LYS A 169 5.82 9.97 19.20
CA LYS A 169 5.87 10.51 17.84
C LYS A 169 4.66 11.39 17.55
N ASP A 170 4.96 12.60 17.07
CA ASP A 170 3.99 13.57 16.55
C ASP A 170 3.79 13.46 15.03
N ARG A 171 4.74 12.81 14.33
CA ARG A 171 4.74 12.65 12.87
C ARG A 171 4.96 11.20 12.46
N ASP A 172 4.29 10.83 11.38
CA ASP A 172 4.43 9.50 10.78
C ASP A 172 5.82 9.37 10.13
N ALA A 173 6.58 8.37 10.58
CA ALA A 173 7.87 7.96 10.02
C ALA A 173 8.36 6.70 10.75
N CYS A 174 8.76 5.66 10.04
CA CYS A 174 9.35 4.47 10.64
C CYS A 174 10.70 4.81 11.27
N LEU A 175 10.95 4.32 12.49
CA LEU A 175 12.23 4.52 13.18
C LEU A 175 13.27 3.46 12.81
N TRP A 176 12.82 2.31 12.27
CA TRP A 176 13.67 1.21 11.83
C TRP A 176 13.28 0.80 10.40
N PRO A 177 13.42 1.69 9.40
CA PRO A 177 12.97 1.40 8.04
C PRO A 177 13.59 0.12 7.48
N ALA A 178 14.87 -0.18 7.75
CA ALA A 178 15.49 -1.41 7.22
C ALA A 178 14.91 -2.65 7.91
N ALA A 179 14.99 -2.71 9.25
CA ALA A 179 14.48 -3.86 10.00
C ALA A 179 12.97 -4.07 9.85
N TRP A 180 12.19 -2.99 9.77
CA TRP A 180 10.75 -3.09 9.59
C TRP A 180 10.40 -3.69 8.22
N LEU A 181 11.10 -3.28 7.15
CA LEU A 181 10.85 -3.86 5.82
C LEU A 181 11.31 -5.32 5.73
N GLU A 182 12.38 -5.70 6.43
CA GLU A 182 12.77 -7.10 6.61
C GLU A 182 11.68 -7.90 7.35
N LEU A 183 11.10 -7.34 8.41
CA LEU A 183 9.98 -7.94 9.14
C LEU A 183 8.76 -8.12 8.25
N LEU A 184 8.40 -7.12 7.44
CA LEU A 184 7.29 -7.23 6.50
C LEU A 184 7.57 -8.31 5.43
N ALA A 185 8.81 -8.41 4.94
CA ALA A 185 9.20 -9.46 4.00
C ALA A 185 9.10 -10.86 4.63
N HIS A 186 9.53 -11.00 5.89
CA HIS A 186 9.35 -12.23 6.66
C HIS A 186 7.86 -12.59 6.85
N ALA A 187 7.03 -11.62 7.26
CA ALA A 187 5.59 -11.83 7.40
C ALA A 187 4.95 -12.28 6.08
N ARG A 188 5.38 -11.73 4.93
CA ARG A 188 4.89 -12.15 3.61
C ARG A 188 5.31 -13.57 3.25
N SER A 189 6.53 -13.99 3.57
CA SER A 189 7.01 -15.34 3.28
C SER A 189 6.43 -16.41 4.22
N ALA A 190 5.96 -16.02 5.40
CA ALA A 190 5.32 -16.90 6.39
C ALA A 190 3.88 -17.32 6.06
N LYS A 191 3.40 -17.11 4.83
CA LYS A 191 2.05 -17.53 4.40
C LYS A 191 1.88 -19.04 4.54
N SER A 192 0.80 -19.48 5.18
CA SER A 192 0.41 -20.89 5.28
C SER A 192 -0.84 -21.21 4.45
N ALA A 193 -1.18 -22.50 4.34
CA ALA A 193 -2.41 -22.96 3.69
C ALA A 193 -3.68 -22.53 4.46
N ASP A 194 -3.55 -22.27 5.76
CA ASP A 194 -4.67 -21.86 6.63
C ASP A 194 -4.95 -20.35 6.56
N CYS A 195 -4.06 -19.56 5.92
CA CYS A 195 -4.23 -18.13 5.78
C CYS A 195 -5.42 -17.82 4.85
N PRO A 196 -6.43 -17.02 5.30
CA PRO A 196 -7.56 -16.69 4.47
C PRO A 196 -7.14 -15.87 3.22
N PRO A 197 -7.86 -16.01 2.10
CA PRO A 197 -7.70 -15.14 0.94
C PRO A 197 -7.96 -13.66 1.29
N LEU A 198 -7.22 -12.74 0.65
CA LEU A 198 -7.31 -11.30 0.96
C LEU A 198 -8.69 -10.71 0.74
N ARG A 199 -9.41 -11.16 -0.30
CA ARG A 199 -10.81 -10.82 -0.54
C ARG A 199 -11.71 -10.97 0.70
N HIS A 200 -11.43 -11.92 1.58
CA HIS A 200 -12.20 -12.07 2.81
C HIS A 200 -11.98 -10.89 3.76
N PHE A 201 -10.74 -10.41 3.87
CA PHE A 201 -10.41 -9.23 4.68
C PHE A 201 -11.09 -7.98 4.09
N VAL A 202 -11.06 -7.83 2.76
CA VAL A 202 -11.74 -6.73 2.07
C VAL A 202 -13.24 -6.72 2.38
N ARG A 203 -13.91 -7.88 2.25
CA ARG A 203 -15.35 -8.01 2.55
C ARG A 203 -15.67 -7.71 4.02
N ILE A 204 -14.80 -8.08 4.95
CA ILE A 204 -14.99 -7.74 6.38
C ILE A 204 -14.86 -6.23 6.59
N LEU A 205 -13.81 -5.61 6.05
CA LEU A 205 -13.57 -4.17 6.18
C LEU A 205 -14.65 -3.33 5.49
N ASP A 206 -15.33 -3.88 4.48
CA ASP A 206 -16.50 -3.27 3.82
C ASP A 206 -17.84 -3.56 4.51
N GLY A 207 -17.86 -4.34 5.60
CA GLY A 207 -19.09 -4.70 6.30
C GLY A 207 -20.01 -5.63 5.49
N GLN A 208 -19.46 -6.36 4.52
CA GLN A 208 -20.19 -7.28 3.63
C GLN A 208 -20.17 -8.75 4.12
N THR A 209 -19.82 -8.95 5.38
CA THR A 209 -19.61 -10.27 5.99
C THR A 209 -20.42 -10.38 7.27
N SER A 210 -21.08 -11.51 7.48
CA SER A 210 -21.83 -11.75 8.71
C SER A 210 -20.88 -11.95 9.91
N TRP A 211 -21.39 -11.81 11.13
CA TRP A 211 -20.60 -12.05 12.34
C TRP A 211 -19.96 -13.46 12.35
N TYR A 212 -20.75 -14.49 12.03
CA TYR A 212 -20.30 -15.90 12.05
C TYR A 212 -19.15 -16.18 11.09
N GLU A 213 -19.12 -15.52 9.94
CA GLU A 213 -18.05 -15.67 8.95
C GLU A 213 -16.81 -14.84 9.34
N LYS A 214 -17.03 -13.69 9.99
CA LYS A 214 -15.99 -12.74 10.37
C LYS A 214 -15.12 -13.22 11.54
N GLU A 215 -15.74 -13.75 12.59
CA GLU A 215 -15.07 -14.14 13.83
C GLU A 215 -13.88 -15.12 13.64
N PRO A 216 -14.00 -16.25 12.90
CA PRO A 216 -12.87 -17.15 12.71
C PRO A 216 -11.72 -16.50 11.93
N ILE A 217 -12.03 -15.58 11.02
CA ILE A 217 -11.02 -14.84 10.25
C ILE A 217 -10.27 -13.87 11.17
N GLU A 218 -10.97 -13.05 11.95
CA GLU A 218 -10.32 -12.12 12.89
C GLU A 218 -9.48 -12.86 13.94
N LYS A 219 -9.95 -14.02 14.41
CA LYS A 219 -9.17 -14.89 15.29
C LYS A 219 -7.87 -15.35 14.64
N HIS A 220 -7.91 -15.74 13.37
CA HIS A 220 -6.69 -16.11 12.63
C HIS A 220 -5.76 -14.91 12.46
N VAL A 221 -6.28 -13.73 12.10
CA VAL A 221 -5.47 -12.49 11.97
C VAL A 221 -4.73 -12.22 13.27
N GLY A 222 -5.39 -12.37 14.43
CA GLY A 222 -4.78 -12.14 15.74
C GLY A 222 -3.73 -13.16 16.18
N LEU A 223 -3.49 -14.21 15.40
CA LEU A 223 -2.54 -15.30 15.67
C LEU A 223 -1.49 -15.48 14.56
N CYS A 224 -1.59 -14.73 13.47
CA CYS A 224 -0.78 -14.93 12.28
C CYS A 224 -0.21 -13.59 11.81
N LEU A 225 1.11 -13.40 11.97
CA LEU A 225 1.81 -12.18 11.57
C LEU A 225 1.61 -11.85 10.08
N HIS A 226 1.59 -12.87 9.21
CA HIS A 226 1.25 -12.71 7.79
C HIS A 226 -0.12 -12.05 7.59
N CYS A 227 -1.15 -12.56 8.27
CA CYS A 227 -2.49 -12.04 8.12
C CYS A 227 -2.69 -10.69 8.81
N LEU A 228 -2.02 -10.44 9.94
CA LEU A 228 -2.01 -9.13 10.59
C LEU A 228 -1.37 -8.05 9.71
N GLU A 229 -0.25 -8.36 9.06
CA GLU A 229 0.41 -7.45 8.11
C GLU A 229 -0.55 -7.06 6.99
N ARG A 230 -1.20 -8.04 6.36
CA ARG A 230 -2.14 -7.77 5.26
C ARG A 230 -3.39 -7.03 5.72
N TRP A 231 -3.90 -7.36 6.89
CA TRP A 231 -5.05 -6.70 7.50
C TRP A 231 -4.78 -5.22 7.76
N THR A 232 -3.65 -4.92 8.40
CA THR A 232 -3.23 -3.54 8.69
C THR A 232 -2.86 -2.78 7.42
N ALA A 233 -2.22 -3.43 6.44
CA ALA A 233 -1.96 -2.84 5.12
C ALA A 233 -3.25 -2.43 4.40
N LEU A 234 -4.30 -3.25 4.44
CA LEU A 234 -5.59 -2.87 3.84
C LEU A 234 -6.19 -1.63 4.52
N ARG A 235 -6.14 -1.52 5.85
CA ARG A 235 -6.64 -0.34 6.56
C ARG A 235 -5.85 0.93 6.21
N GLU A 236 -4.53 0.80 6.17
CA GLU A 236 -3.62 1.87 5.74
C GLU A 236 -3.97 2.35 4.33
N LEU A 237 -4.11 1.43 3.38
CA LEU A 237 -4.41 1.75 1.98
C LEU A 237 -5.80 2.38 1.83
N ILE A 238 -6.80 1.92 2.58
CA ILE A 238 -8.14 2.54 2.60
C ILE A 238 -8.04 3.99 3.11
N TYR A 239 -7.27 4.21 4.17
CA TYR A 239 -7.07 5.54 4.73
C TYR A 239 -6.40 6.47 3.72
N TRP A 240 -5.25 6.09 3.17
CA TRP A 240 -4.53 6.93 2.23
C TRP A 240 -5.30 7.15 0.95
N ARG A 241 -5.92 6.11 0.38
CA ARG A 241 -6.70 6.24 -0.86
C ARG A 241 -7.84 7.26 -0.75
N ARG A 242 -8.44 7.41 0.43
CA ARG A 242 -9.51 8.40 0.71
C ARG A 242 -8.97 9.80 0.98
N GLY A 243 -7.76 9.91 1.52
CA GLY A 243 -7.20 11.19 1.98
C GLY A 243 -6.34 11.93 0.95
N VAL A 244 -5.83 11.24 -0.07
CA VAL A 244 -4.94 11.85 -1.06
C VAL A 244 -5.71 12.50 -2.21
N GLU A 245 -5.22 13.66 -2.64
CA GLU A 245 -5.67 14.31 -3.87
C GLU A 245 -4.98 13.72 -5.08
N ARG A 246 -5.67 13.76 -6.23
CA ARG A 246 -5.14 13.30 -7.51
C ARG A 246 -3.91 14.14 -7.90
N LEU A 247 -2.86 13.48 -8.38
CA LEU A 247 -1.64 14.15 -8.83
C LEU A 247 -1.93 15.12 -10.00
N PRO A 248 -1.33 16.34 -10.02
CA PRO A 248 -1.51 17.30 -11.10
C PRO A 248 -1.17 16.72 -12.48
N GLU A 249 -1.91 17.14 -13.51
CA GLU A 249 -1.72 16.62 -14.88
C GLU A 249 -0.30 16.85 -15.42
N THR A 250 0.36 17.93 -15.02
CA THR A 250 1.74 18.25 -15.40
C THR A 250 2.72 17.17 -14.93
N GLU A 251 2.61 16.77 -13.66
CA GLU A 251 3.43 15.72 -13.06
C GLU A 251 3.07 14.33 -13.62
N VAL A 252 1.78 14.06 -13.81
CA VAL A 252 1.32 12.81 -14.44
C VAL A 252 1.89 12.67 -15.86
N ASN A 253 1.83 13.74 -16.66
CA ASN A 253 2.36 13.71 -18.03
C ASN A 253 3.87 13.54 -18.04
N ALA A 254 4.60 14.12 -17.08
CA ALA A 254 6.03 13.90 -16.94
C ALA A 254 6.34 12.41 -16.69
N LEU A 255 5.62 11.75 -15.78
CA LEU A 255 5.79 10.32 -15.49
C LEU A 255 5.41 9.43 -16.69
N VAL A 256 4.30 9.72 -17.36
CA VAL A 256 3.88 8.99 -18.56
C VAL A 256 4.91 9.10 -19.68
N SER A 257 5.58 10.25 -19.83
CA SER A 257 6.63 10.42 -20.85
C SER A 257 7.85 9.51 -20.66
N ARG A 258 8.07 9.00 -19.44
CA ARG A 258 9.13 8.04 -19.11
C ARG A 258 8.80 6.61 -19.53
N LEU A 259 7.53 6.30 -19.76
CA LEU A 259 7.06 4.97 -20.11
C LEU A 259 7.11 4.74 -21.62
N SER A 260 7.68 3.61 -22.06
CA SER A 260 7.58 3.15 -23.45
C SER A 260 6.21 2.54 -23.73
N LEU A 261 5.18 3.40 -23.80
CA LEU A 261 3.80 2.97 -24.03
C LEU A 261 3.49 2.80 -25.52
N ARG A 262 2.54 1.92 -25.84
CA ARG A 262 2.04 1.78 -27.20
C ARG A 262 1.38 3.11 -27.59
N ALA A 263 1.86 3.73 -28.66
CA ALA A 263 1.19 4.87 -29.25
C ALA A 263 -0.26 4.45 -29.57
N GLN A 264 -1.24 5.26 -29.15
CA GLN A 264 -2.61 5.04 -29.59
C GLN A 264 -2.60 5.08 -31.13
N ALA A 265 -3.06 4.01 -31.77
CA ALA A 265 -3.47 4.10 -33.16
C ALA A 265 -4.54 5.19 -33.21
N LYS A 266 -4.22 6.34 -33.82
CA LYS A 266 -5.20 7.39 -34.07
C LYS A 266 -6.38 6.68 -34.73
N LYS A 267 -7.57 6.74 -34.11
CA LYS A 267 -8.80 6.33 -34.77
C LYS A 267 -8.87 7.15 -36.05
N GLU A 268 -8.54 6.53 -37.19
CA GLU A 268 -8.78 7.14 -38.48
C GLU A 268 -10.26 7.49 -38.50
N LYS A 269 -10.57 8.78 -38.66
CA LYS A 269 -11.94 9.23 -38.84
C LYS A 269 -12.51 8.40 -40.00
N PRO A 270 -13.69 7.76 -39.87
CA PRO A 270 -14.26 6.92 -40.94
C PRO A 270 -14.56 7.66 -42.25
N PHE A 271 -14.24 8.95 -42.34
CA PHE A 271 -14.54 9.81 -43.47
C PHE A 271 -13.65 9.52 -44.69
N LEU A 272 -12.39 9.10 -44.50
CA LEU A 272 -11.48 8.85 -45.63
C LEU A 272 -11.69 7.48 -46.31
N LYS A 273 -12.37 6.52 -45.67
CA LYS A 273 -12.81 5.28 -46.32
C LYS A 273 -14.06 5.43 -47.20
N ARG A 274 -14.71 6.60 -47.21
CA ARG A 274 -15.89 6.89 -48.07
C ARG A 274 -15.59 7.72 -49.32
N VAL A 275 -14.39 8.28 -49.46
CA VAL A 275 -14.05 9.16 -50.59
C VAL A 275 -13.17 8.46 -51.63
N TRP A 276 -12.50 7.36 -51.26
CA TRP A 276 -11.56 6.64 -52.13
C TRP A 276 -11.89 5.14 -52.22
N GLY A 277 -13.18 4.82 -52.26
CA GLY A 277 -13.71 3.47 -52.43
C GLY A 277 -14.75 3.44 -53.54
N ALA A 278 -14.29 3.58 -54.78
CA ALA A 278 -14.92 3.13 -56.02
C ALA A 278 -13.79 2.86 -57.02
#